data_AF-A0A2V8GTL5-F1
#
_entry.id   AF-A0A2V8GTL5-F1
#
_cell.length_a   1.000
_cell.length_b   1.000
_cell.length_c   1.000
_cell.angle_alpha   90.00
_cell.angle_beta   90.00
_cell.angle_gamma   90.00
#
_symmetry.space_group_name_H-M   'P 1'
#
loop_
_entity.id
_entity.type
_entity.pdbx_description
1 polymer ?
#
loop_
_entity_poly.entity_id
_entity_poly.type
_entity_poly.pdbx_seq_one_letter_code
_entity_poly.pdbx_strand_id
1 'polypeptide(L)'
;MGIRDLRRIFKGIVINPVAPDRVDYYDPGYLVIEGERIARLTLDDPQSEFPGAEFRDMNEKIILPGFVDTHVHLPQFAIMSVGKGQLLTWLNTYTYPEETRFADPQYAEKISTAFFDELIANGTTTAVIYCSIHEHATDIAFTAARAKGVRAFIGKTMMDRNSPSELQEDSQDSIEASMRLFERWDNSDGGRLRYIFTPRYAASCSMSLMQRVGEIARATGAFVQSHLAENIDEVEWVHELFPGKASYAAVYDDAGMLGPRTLMAHCIHLSAKEIDLLAERAVKVAFCPYSNRALHSGTMPYRKLREAGISISLGTDIAGAPTLSMFEQMREAIRATGMTPAEALYLATLAGAAALGLSDRIGNFVPGKDADFLAVAVKPRATAEEALSTLGLHCNKNCVAEVYVRGNLMYF
;
A
#
# COMPACT_ATOMS: atom_id res chain seq x y z
N MET A 1 -17.32 2.17 38.26
CA MET A 1 -17.47 3.39 37.46
C MET A 1 -17.17 3.00 36.03
N GLY A 2 -18.21 2.88 35.20
CA GLY A 2 -18.06 2.45 33.80
C GLY A 2 -17.19 3.43 33.02
N ILE A 3 -16.33 2.89 32.16
CA ILE A 3 -15.61 3.65 31.14
C ILE A 3 -16.67 4.45 30.39
N ARG A 4 -16.67 5.79 30.54
CA ARG A 4 -17.55 6.63 29.71
C ARG A 4 -17.13 6.37 28.27
N ASP A 5 -18.07 5.96 27.43
CA ASP A 5 -17.91 5.98 25.97
C ASP A 5 -17.54 7.40 25.57
N LEU A 6 -16.24 7.67 25.41
CA LEU A 6 -15.72 8.95 24.95
C LEU A 6 -15.98 9.02 23.46
N ARG A 7 -17.22 9.38 23.13
CA ARG A 7 -17.60 9.71 21.75
C ARG A 7 -16.85 10.97 21.34
N ARG A 8 -16.35 10.95 20.11
CA ARG A 8 -15.69 12.09 19.46
C ARG A 8 -16.47 12.43 18.21
N ILE A 9 -16.74 13.71 17.97
CA ILE A 9 -17.53 14.20 16.84
C ILE A 9 -16.67 15.17 16.06
N PHE A 10 -16.43 14.87 14.80
CA PHE A 10 -15.67 15.71 13.88
C PHE A 10 -16.62 16.34 12.89
N LYS A 11 -16.70 17.67 12.88
CA LYS A 11 -17.53 18.44 11.95
C LYS A 11 -16.66 19.04 10.86
N GLY A 12 -16.94 18.77 9.60
CA GLY A 12 -16.24 19.38 8.46
C GLY A 12 -16.81 18.88 7.15
N ILE A 13 -16.15 19.14 6.03
CA ILE A 13 -16.52 18.45 4.78
C ILE A 13 -16.04 17.00 4.91
N VAL A 14 -16.91 16.02 4.68
CA VAL A 14 -16.54 14.59 4.68
C VAL A 14 -16.80 14.01 3.30
N ILE A 15 -15.77 13.39 2.70
CA ILE A 15 -15.89 12.68 1.43
C ILE A 15 -15.72 11.19 1.68
N ASN A 16 -16.75 10.41 1.37
CA ASN A 16 -16.81 8.98 1.63
C ASN A 16 -16.82 8.19 0.31
N PRO A 17 -15.72 7.52 -0.07
CA PRO A 17 -15.68 6.70 -1.28
C PRO A 17 -16.52 5.42 -1.10
N VAL A 18 -17.40 5.15 -2.07
CA VAL A 18 -18.31 3.99 -2.03
C VAL A 18 -18.25 3.11 -3.27
N ALA A 19 -17.81 3.65 -4.40
CA ALA A 19 -17.55 2.93 -5.64
C ALA A 19 -16.49 3.68 -6.48
N PRO A 20 -15.93 3.09 -7.55
CA PRO A 20 -14.93 3.74 -8.39
C PRO A 20 -15.34 5.13 -8.89
N ASP A 21 -16.58 5.34 -9.29
CA ASP A 21 -17.08 6.59 -9.85
C ASP A 21 -18.01 7.37 -8.88
N ARG A 22 -18.11 6.93 -7.62
CA ARG A 22 -19.06 7.50 -6.67
C ARG A 22 -18.46 7.72 -5.28
N VAL A 23 -18.68 8.93 -4.78
CA VAL A 23 -18.46 9.32 -3.39
C VAL A 23 -19.77 9.84 -2.80
N ASP A 24 -19.99 9.62 -1.51
CA ASP A 24 -20.96 10.40 -0.76
C ASP A 24 -20.26 11.66 -0.20
N TYR A 25 -20.91 12.80 -0.31
CA TYR A 25 -20.38 14.11 0.08
C TYR A 25 -21.26 14.73 1.17
N TYR A 26 -20.65 15.16 2.28
CA TYR A 26 -21.34 15.74 3.42
C TYR A 26 -20.75 17.11 3.75
N ASP A 27 -21.61 18.14 3.81
CA ASP A 27 -21.20 19.52 4.07
C ASP A 27 -22.30 20.35 4.79
N PRO A 28 -22.13 20.67 6.10
CA PRO A 28 -21.17 20.04 6.98
C PRO A 28 -21.54 18.56 7.18
N GLY A 29 -20.54 17.69 7.17
CA GLY A 29 -20.66 16.31 7.64
C GLY A 29 -20.20 16.17 9.08
N TYR A 30 -20.80 15.22 9.79
CA TYR A 30 -20.46 14.86 11.15
C TYR A 30 -20.01 13.41 11.21
N LEU A 31 -18.70 13.20 11.42
CA LEU A 31 -18.13 11.88 11.66
C LEU A 31 -18.10 11.61 13.17
N VAL A 32 -18.95 10.70 13.62
CA VAL A 32 -19.06 10.27 15.01
C VAL A 32 -18.25 9.00 15.22
N ILE A 33 -17.34 9.05 16.19
CA ILE A 33 -16.47 7.93 16.58
C ILE A 33 -16.82 7.51 18.01
N GLU A 34 -16.96 6.21 18.23
CA GLU A 34 -17.14 5.60 19.55
C GLU A 34 -16.01 4.60 19.79
N GLY A 35 -15.20 4.86 20.82
CA GLY A 35 -13.94 4.14 21.03
C GLY A 35 -13.04 4.25 19.80
N GLU A 36 -12.71 3.11 19.20
CA GLU A 36 -11.82 3.01 18.02
C GLU A 36 -12.56 2.97 16.67
N ARG A 37 -13.90 3.05 16.67
CA ARG A 37 -14.73 2.76 15.50
C ARG A 37 -15.63 3.91 15.10
N ILE A 38 -15.97 3.95 13.81
CA ILE A 38 -16.97 4.84 13.25
C ILE A 38 -18.34 4.38 13.76
N ALA A 39 -19.04 5.25 14.48
CA ALA A 39 -20.40 5.00 14.96
C ALA A 39 -21.43 5.48 13.92
N ARG A 40 -21.20 6.66 13.33
CA ARG A 40 -22.14 7.28 12.39
C ARG A 40 -21.45 8.34 11.52
N LEU A 41 -21.86 8.45 10.27
CA LEU A 41 -21.62 9.61 9.40
C LEU A 41 -22.99 10.19 9.01
N THR A 42 -23.19 11.50 9.21
CA THR A 42 -24.50 12.14 9.00
C THR A 42 -24.38 13.63 8.63
N LEU A 43 -25.46 14.20 8.06
CA LEU A 43 -25.65 15.65 7.87
C LEU A 43 -26.31 16.31 9.09
N ASP A 44 -27.03 15.53 9.91
CA ASP A 44 -27.74 16.05 11.08
C ASP A 44 -26.77 16.27 12.24
N ASP A 45 -26.81 17.46 12.86
CA ASP A 45 -25.92 17.80 13.98
C ASP A 45 -26.19 16.92 15.21
N PRO A 46 -25.25 16.01 15.57
CA PRO A 46 -25.47 15.04 16.62
C PRO A 46 -25.07 15.58 18.01
N GLN A 47 -24.66 16.84 18.15
CA GLN A 47 -24.22 17.40 19.44
C GLN A 47 -25.32 17.31 20.51
N SER A 48 -26.57 17.56 20.13
CA SER A 48 -27.70 17.49 21.08
C SER A 48 -27.99 16.07 21.56
N GLU A 49 -27.71 15.06 20.72
CA GLU A 49 -27.82 13.64 21.08
C GLU A 49 -26.67 13.20 22.01
N PHE A 50 -25.51 13.85 21.91
CA PHE A 50 -24.29 13.48 22.63
C PHE A 50 -23.64 14.66 23.36
N PRO A 51 -24.30 15.24 24.40
CA PRO A 51 -23.83 16.45 25.08
C PRO A 51 -22.50 16.30 25.84
N GLY A 52 -22.01 15.08 26.02
CA GLY A 52 -20.72 14.79 26.67
C GLY A 52 -19.61 14.35 25.70
N ALA A 53 -19.86 14.36 24.39
CA ALA A 53 -18.85 14.01 23.39
C ALA A 53 -17.80 15.12 23.22
N GLU A 54 -16.57 14.74 22.90
CA GLU A 54 -15.56 15.69 22.46
C GLU A 54 -15.92 16.16 21.04
N PHE A 55 -16.12 17.47 20.88
CA PHE A 55 -16.44 18.05 19.57
C PHE A 55 -15.21 18.73 18.97
N ARG A 56 -14.86 18.36 17.74
CA ARG A 56 -13.77 18.96 16.96
C ARG A 56 -14.32 19.59 15.69
N ASP A 57 -14.15 20.90 15.59
CA ASP A 57 -14.50 21.67 14.40
C ASP A 57 -13.35 21.63 13.39
N MET A 58 -13.65 21.12 12.20
CA MET A 58 -12.76 20.94 11.05
C MET A 58 -13.32 21.68 9.82
N ASN A 59 -14.08 22.77 9.98
CA ASN A 59 -14.77 23.47 8.87
C ASN A 59 -13.84 23.96 7.73
N GLU A 60 -12.54 24.12 7.97
CA GLU A 60 -11.55 24.48 6.95
C GLU A 60 -10.77 23.26 6.40
N LYS A 61 -11.23 22.06 6.72
CA LYS A 61 -10.60 20.80 6.32
C LYS A 61 -11.59 19.86 5.64
N ILE A 62 -11.06 19.00 4.79
CA ILE A 62 -11.79 17.87 4.22
C ILE A 62 -11.33 16.60 4.92
N ILE A 63 -12.28 15.83 5.46
CA ILE A 63 -12.05 14.54 6.10
C ILE A 63 -12.18 13.43 5.05
N LEU A 64 -11.13 12.60 4.95
CA LEU A 64 -11.01 11.47 4.04
C LEU A 64 -10.66 10.20 4.80
N PRO A 65 -11.05 9.00 4.33
CA PRO A 65 -10.56 7.76 4.91
C PRO A 65 -9.03 7.70 4.78
N GLY A 66 -8.37 7.06 5.75
CA GLY A 66 -6.92 6.90 5.74
C GLY A 66 -6.48 6.16 4.48
N PHE A 67 -5.36 6.58 3.88
CA PHE A 67 -4.89 5.96 2.65
C PHE A 67 -4.35 4.55 2.89
N VAL A 68 -4.48 3.74 1.84
CA VAL A 68 -3.94 2.37 1.75
C VAL A 68 -2.92 2.33 0.64
N ASP A 69 -1.64 2.22 1.00
CA ASP A 69 -0.53 2.06 0.07
C ASP A 69 -0.25 0.56 -0.15
N THR A 70 -0.53 0.05 -1.34
CA THR A 70 -0.42 -1.39 -1.61
C THR A 70 0.94 -1.83 -2.15
N HIS A 71 1.91 -0.92 -2.26
CA HIS A 71 3.28 -1.27 -2.63
C HIS A 71 4.27 -0.14 -2.29
N VAL A 72 5.20 -0.40 -1.37
CA VAL A 72 6.25 0.54 -0.97
C VAL A 72 7.50 -0.19 -0.46
N HIS A 73 8.70 0.32 -0.74
CA HIS A 73 9.96 -0.23 -0.22
C HIS A 73 10.51 0.61 0.93
N LEU A 74 10.43 0.10 2.16
CA LEU A 74 10.96 0.77 3.34
C LEU A 74 12.47 1.01 3.23
N PRO A 75 13.31 0.04 2.79
CA PRO A 75 14.76 0.22 2.75
C PRO A 75 15.22 1.35 1.84
N GLN A 76 14.39 1.72 0.87
CA GLN A 76 14.73 2.71 -0.14
C GLN A 76 14.34 4.13 0.29
N PHE A 77 13.75 4.29 1.48
CA PHE A 77 13.31 5.60 1.98
C PHE A 77 14.42 6.65 1.98
N ALA A 78 15.65 6.29 2.35
CA ALA A 78 16.77 7.23 2.42
C ALA A 78 17.26 7.71 1.03
N ILE A 79 16.90 7.00 -0.03
CA ILE A 79 17.30 7.31 -1.41
C ILE A 79 16.13 7.83 -2.26
N MET A 80 15.00 8.19 -1.64
CA MET A 80 13.92 8.90 -2.35
C MET A 80 14.49 10.11 -3.08
N SER A 81 14.14 10.28 -4.35
CA SER A 81 14.66 11.33 -5.25
C SER A 81 16.13 11.19 -5.67
N VAL A 82 16.79 10.08 -5.34
CA VAL A 82 18.16 9.78 -5.77
C VAL A 82 18.15 8.78 -6.92
N GLY A 83 18.87 9.11 -7.98
CA GLY A 83 19.10 8.24 -9.12
C GLY A 83 18.32 8.61 -10.38
N LYS A 84 18.81 8.10 -11.51
CA LYS A 84 18.24 8.24 -12.85
C LYS A 84 18.53 6.95 -13.63
N GLY A 85 17.67 6.60 -14.58
CA GLY A 85 17.88 5.46 -15.47
C GLY A 85 16.69 4.51 -15.50
N GLN A 86 16.84 3.42 -16.24
CA GLN A 86 15.87 2.32 -16.30
C GLN A 86 16.06 1.37 -15.12
N LEU A 87 15.04 0.55 -14.84
CA LEU A 87 14.93 -0.33 -13.66
C LEU A 87 16.22 -1.08 -13.30
N LEU A 88 16.80 -1.86 -14.23
CA LEU A 88 17.96 -2.71 -13.93
C LEU A 88 19.23 -1.91 -13.60
N THR A 89 19.46 -0.80 -14.29
CA THR A 89 20.58 0.11 -13.97
C THR A 89 20.35 0.77 -12.62
N TRP A 90 19.12 1.18 -12.34
CA TRP A 90 18.76 1.83 -11.09
C TRP A 90 18.95 0.91 -9.87
N LEU A 91 18.50 -0.36 -9.98
CA LEU A 91 18.67 -1.37 -8.93
C LEU A 91 20.15 -1.54 -8.54
N ASN A 92 21.02 -1.73 -9.53
CA ASN A 92 22.45 -1.96 -9.29
C ASN A 92 23.19 -0.72 -8.78
N THR A 93 22.76 0.48 -9.18
CA THR A 93 23.50 1.72 -8.89
C THR A 93 23.11 2.34 -7.54
N TYR A 94 21.84 2.25 -7.16
CA TYR A 94 21.30 2.98 -6.00
C TYR A 94 20.62 2.06 -5.00
N THR A 95 19.76 1.17 -5.46
CA THR A 95 18.88 0.38 -4.60
C THR A 95 19.63 -0.66 -3.79
N TYR A 96 20.42 -1.52 -4.45
CA TYR A 96 21.16 -2.56 -3.74
C TYR A 96 22.21 -2.01 -2.76
N PRO A 97 23.02 -1.00 -3.11
CA PRO A 97 23.93 -0.38 -2.14
C PRO A 97 23.23 0.14 -0.89
N GLU A 98 22.03 0.70 -1.03
CA GLU A 98 21.25 1.19 0.10
C GLU A 98 20.65 0.05 0.92
N GLU A 99 20.06 -0.96 0.27
CA GLU A 99 19.47 -2.13 0.95
C GLU A 99 20.51 -2.93 1.75
N THR A 100 21.77 -3.01 1.30
CA THR A 100 22.87 -3.66 2.03
C THR A 100 23.13 -3.01 3.40
N ARG A 101 22.85 -1.72 3.57
CA ARG A 101 23.07 -1.01 4.85
C ARG A 101 22.14 -1.47 5.95
N PHE A 102 21.03 -2.13 5.61
CA PHE A 102 20.11 -2.73 6.57
C PHE A 102 20.67 -3.99 7.25
N ALA A 103 21.89 -4.42 6.91
CA ALA A 103 22.64 -5.37 7.71
C ALA A 103 23.00 -4.82 9.11
N ASP A 104 23.06 -3.49 9.27
CA ASP A 104 23.24 -2.81 10.55
C ASP A 104 21.88 -2.56 11.23
N PRO A 105 21.60 -3.19 12.39
CA PRO A 105 20.35 -2.98 13.11
C PRO A 105 20.09 -1.53 13.52
N GLN A 106 21.13 -0.74 13.84
CA GLN A 106 20.97 0.66 14.22
C GLN A 106 20.51 1.50 13.02
N TYR A 107 21.04 1.19 11.84
CA TYR A 107 20.61 1.82 10.61
C TYR A 107 19.16 1.44 10.27
N ALA A 108 18.83 0.15 10.36
CA ALA A 108 17.48 -0.34 10.14
C ALA A 108 16.45 0.31 11.08
N GLU A 109 16.77 0.48 12.37
CA GLU A 109 15.91 1.14 13.35
C GLU A 109 15.69 2.62 13.03
N LYS A 110 16.78 3.34 12.73
CA LYS A 110 16.72 4.75 12.35
C LYS A 110 15.83 4.97 11.13
N ILE A 111 16.05 4.20 10.06
CA ILE A 111 15.30 4.38 8.81
C ILE A 111 13.87 3.88 8.95
N SER A 112 13.61 2.76 9.63
CA SER A 112 12.24 2.27 9.86
C SER A 112 11.41 3.27 10.64
N THR A 113 11.97 3.86 11.71
CA THR A 113 11.27 4.88 12.51
C THR A 113 10.91 6.09 11.67
N ALA A 114 11.88 6.64 10.92
CA ALA A 114 11.67 7.80 10.05
C ALA A 114 10.67 7.50 8.91
N PHE A 115 10.71 6.29 8.35
CA PHE A 115 9.78 5.85 7.31
C PHE A 115 8.33 5.85 7.82
N PHE A 116 8.05 5.24 8.97
CA PHE A 116 6.67 5.20 9.48
C PHE A 116 6.18 6.57 9.98
N ASP A 117 7.10 7.43 10.46
CA ASP A 117 6.78 8.84 10.73
C ASP A 117 6.32 9.57 9.48
N GLU A 118 7.09 9.46 8.38
CA GLU A 118 6.74 10.12 7.12
C GLU A 118 5.51 9.47 6.47
N LEU A 119 5.33 8.15 6.59
CA LEU A 119 4.15 7.43 6.08
C LEU A 119 2.86 7.98 6.70
N ILE A 120 2.83 8.10 8.03
CA ILE A 120 1.72 8.70 8.77
C ILE A 120 1.57 10.18 8.39
N ALA A 121 2.65 10.96 8.30
CA ALA A 121 2.58 12.37 7.90
C ALA A 121 2.00 12.58 6.48
N ASN A 122 2.07 11.56 5.61
CA ASN A 122 1.46 11.56 4.28
C ASN A 122 0.01 11.05 4.25
N GLY A 123 -0.59 10.73 5.41
CA GLY A 123 -1.98 10.26 5.50
C GLY A 123 -2.17 8.77 5.26
N THR A 124 -1.09 8.01 5.09
CA THR A 124 -1.14 6.56 4.89
C THR A 124 -1.25 5.85 6.23
N THR A 125 -2.35 5.12 6.43
CA THR A 125 -2.67 4.42 7.68
C THR A 125 -2.53 2.90 7.55
N THR A 126 -2.55 2.40 6.32
CA THR A 126 -2.33 1.00 5.97
C THR A 126 -1.31 0.89 4.85
N ALA A 127 -0.32 0.00 4.97
CA ALA A 127 0.68 -0.20 3.92
C ALA A 127 1.08 -1.67 3.71
N VAL A 128 1.49 -2.00 2.48
CA VAL A 128 2.13 -3.26 2.08
C VAL A 128 3.57 -2.98 1.72
N ILE A 129 4.50 -3.52 2.52
CA ILE A 129 5.86 -3.03 2.64
C ILE A 129 6.86 -4.13 2.28
N TYR A 130 7.76 -3.82 1.34
CA TYR A 130 8.99 -4.54 1.10
C TYR A 130 10.04 -4.10 2.13
N CYS A 131 10.65 -5.04 2.83
CA CYS A 131 11.84 -4.80 3.66
C CYS A 131 13.12 -5.21 2.92
N SER A 132 14.26 -5.24 3.60
CA SER A 132 15.50 -5.83 3.03
C SER A 132 15.50 -7.35 3.18
N ILE A 133 16.57 -8.01 2.75
CA ILE A 133 16.76 -9.45 2.97
C ILE A 133 17.02 -9.79 4.45
N HIS A 134 17.40 -8.82 5.28
CA HIS A 134 17.85 -9.09 6.64
C HIS A 134 16.66 -9.34 7.58
N GLU A 135 16.64 -10.50 8.25
CA GLU A 135 15.55 -10.91 9.16
C GLU A 135 15.30 -9.87 10.26
N HIS A 136 16.37 -9.42 10.92
CA HIS A 136 16.29 -8.45 12.01
C HIS A 136 15.73 -7.09 11.56
N ALA A 137 16.03 -6.65 10.33
CA ALA A 137 15.48 -5.41 9.78
C ALA A 137 13.95 -5.49 9.63
N THR A 138 13.43 -6.66 9.25
CA THR A 138 11.98 -6.89 9.16
C THR A 138 11.34 -6.90 10.55
N ASP A 139 11.98 -7.51 11.55
CA ASP A 139 11.53 -7.49 12.96
C ASP A 139 11.45 -6.06 13.52
N ILE A 140 12.45 -5.25 13.22
CA ILE A 140 12.52 -3.82 13.57
C ILE A 140 11.39 -3.05 12.88
N ALA A 141 11.17 -3.28 11.58
CA ALA A 141 10.09 -2.64 10.85
C ALA A 141 8.71 -2.94 11.44
N PHE A 142 8.44 -4.19 11.85
CA PHE A 142 7.21 -4.52 12.56
C PHE A 142 7.07 -3.82 13.92
N THR A 143 8.16 -3.71 14.66
CA THR A 143 8.18 -2.99 15.95
C THR A 143 7.86 -1.50 15.76
N ALA A 144 8.45 -0.88 14.74
CA ALA A 144 8.18 0.52 14.38
C ALA A 144 6.73 0.72 13.91
N ALA A 145 6.21 -0.19 13.08
CA ALA A 145 4.81 -0.18 12.62
C ALA A 145 3.83 -0.25 13.81
N ARG A 146 4.09 -1.15 14.77
CA ARG A 146 3.30 -1.29 16.00
C ARG A 146 3.30 0.01 16.80
N ALA A 147 4.46 0.62 16.99
CA ALA A 147 4.62 1.85 17.77
C ALA A 147 3.87 3.04 17.14
N LYS A 148 3.82 3.12 15.80
CA LYS A 148 3.07 4.15 15.06
C LYS A 148 1.60 3.83 14.88
N GLY A 149 1.14 2.67 15.35
CA GLY A 149 -0.26 2.30 15.25
C GLY A 149 -0.72 2.10 13.80
N VAL A 150 0.15 1.94 12.80
CA VAL A 150 -0.31 1.65 11.43
C VAL A 150 -0.80 0.21 11.31
N ARG A 151 -1.63 -0.07 10.30
CA ARG A 151 -1.83 -1.43 9.83
C ARG A 151 -0.79 -1.74 8.77
N ALA A 152 -0.12 -2.89 8.85
CA ALA A 152 0.99 -3.17 7.97
C ALA A 152 1.08 -4.64 7.56
N PHE A 153 1.35 -4.86 6.27
CA PHE A 153 1.76 -6.13 5.71
C PHE A 153 3.24 -6.01 5.38
N ILE A 154 4.11 -6.58 6.20
CA ILE A 154 5.57 -6.41 6.06
C ILE A 154 6.18 -7.76 5.74
N GLY A 155 7.04 -7.79 4.74
CA GLY A 155 7.73 -9.01 4.34
C GLY A 155 9.22 -8.81 4.17
N LYS A 156 9.98 -9.79 4.64
CA LYS A 156 11.41 -9.92 4.36
C LYS A 156 11.56 -10.19 2.87
N THR A 157 12.33 -9.36 2.17
CA THR A 157 12.59 -9.58 0.74
C THR A 157 13.41 -10.86 0.58
N MET A 158 13.08 -11.67 -0.41
CA MET A 158 13.72 -12.96 -0.67
C MET A 158 14.40 -12.92 -2.04
N MET A 159 15.70 -13.20 -2.07
CA MET A 159 16.56 -13.14 -3.25
C MET A 159 17.68 -14.19 -3.13
N ASP A 160 17.68 -15.22 -3.96
CA ASP A 160 18.65 -16.33 -3.89
C ASP A 160 19.51 -16.49 -5.16
N ARG A 161 19.33 -15.61 -6.14
CA ARG A 161 20.16 -15.54 -7.34
C ARG A 161 20.16 -14.14 -7.96
N ASN A 162 21.09 -13.90 -8.88
CA ASN A 162 21.12 -12.71 -9.75
C ASN A 162 21.05 -11.38 -8.99
N SER A 163 21.62 -11.34 -7.79
CA SER A 163 21.76 -10.17 -6.95
C SER A 163 23.21 -10.01 -6.50
N PRO A 164 23.62 -8.83 -6.01
CA PRO A 164 24.93 -8.68 -5.37
C PRO A 164 25.13 -9.70 -4.25
N SER A 165 26.36 -10.14 -4.03
CA SER A 165 26.69 -11.18 -3.05
C SER A 165 26.21 -10.89 -1.63
N GLU A 166 26.18 -9.61 -1.26
CA GLU A 166 25.77 -9.10 0.04
C GLU A 166 24.25 -9.14 0.23
N LEU A 167 23.49 -9.30 -0.86
CA LEU A 167 22.03 -9.38 -0.89
C LEU A 167 21.52 -10.69 -1.48
N GLN A 168 22.38 -11.69 -1.66
CA GLN A 168 22.01 -13.01 -2.13
C GLN A 168 22.02 -14.00 -0.96
N GLU A 169 20.92 -14.71 -0.80
CA GLU A 169 20.72 -15.68 0.29
C GLU A 169 20.75 -17.12 -0.23
N ASP A 170 20.94 -18.06 0.68
CA ASP A 170 20.56 -19.44 0.43
C ASP A 170 19.02 -19.58 0.51
N SER A 171 18.41 -20.38 -0.38
CA SER A 171 16.96 -20.53 -0.45
C SER A 171 16.37 -21.10 0.84
N GLN A 172 17.04 -22.05 1.49
CA GLN A 172 16.56 -22.69 2.71
C GLN A 172 16.63 -21.70 3.87
N ASP A 173 17.76 -21.00 4.03
CA ASP A 173 17.94 -19.99 5.07
C ASP A 173 16.92 -18.85 4.93
N SER A 174 16.67 -18.40 3.69
CA SER A 174 15.68 -17.36 3.38
C SER A 174 14.27 -17.80 3.78
N ILE A 175 13.88 -19.04 3.46
CA ILE A 175 12.58 -19.61 3.86
C ILE A 175 12.46 -19.74 5.38
N GLU A 176 13.48 -20.25 6.06
CA GLU A 176 13.44 -20.43 7.51
C GLU A 176 13.35 -19.10 8.25
N ALA A 177 14.10 -18.08 7.82
CA ALA A 177 13.99 -16.72 8.35
C ALA A 177 12.61 -16.12 8.13
N SER A 178 12.05 -16.28 6.92
CA SER A 178 10.69 -15.82 6.61
C SER A 178 9.63 -16.54 7.44
N MET A 179 9.79 -17.84 7.71
CA MET A 179 8.87 -18.59 8.57
C MET A 179 8.94 -18.14 10.04
N ARG A 180 10.13 -17.89 10.59
CA ARG A 180 10.27 -17.33 11.95
C ARG A 180 9.56 -15.98 12.09
N LEU A 181 9.70 -15.12 11.08
CA LEU A 181 9.00 -13.83 11.04
C LEU A 181 7.48 -14.01 10.89
N PHE A 182 7.04 -14.93 10.02
CA PHE A 182 5.63 -15.25 9.86
C PHE A 182 5.00 -15.73 11.18
N GLU A 183 5.61 -16.70 11.85
CA GLU A 183 5.15 -17.23 13.14
C GLU A 183 5.11 -16.17 14.24
N ARG A 184 6.05 -15.22 14.22
CA ARG A 184 6.13 -14.16 15.23
C ARG A 184 5.14 -13.03 14.99
N TRP A 185 4.91 -12.65 13.74
CA TRP A 185 4.25 -11.38 13.41
C TRP A 185 2.91 -11.51 12.70
N ASP A 186 2.65 -12.60 11.99
CA ASP A 186 1.38 -12.71 11.27
C ASP A 186 0.20 -12.71 12.23
N ASN A 187 -0.81 -11.92 11.90
CA ASN A 187 -2.01 -11.73 12.71
C ASN A 187 -1.75 -11.17 14.13
N SER A 188 -0.58 -10.57 14.38
CA SER A 188 -0.26 -9.90 15.64
C SER A 188 -0.93 -8.52 15.77
N ASP A 189 -0.88 -7.92 16.97
CA ASP A 189 -1.51 -6.63 17.29
C ASP A 189 -3.01 -6.59 16.92
N GLY A 190 -3.75 -7.65 17.25
CA GLY A 190 -5.17 -7.78 16.93
C GLY A 190 -5.46 -7.91 15.42
N GLY A 191 -4.53 -8.51 14.66
CA GLY A 191 -4.62 -8.67 13.21
C GLY A 191 -4.25 -7.43 12.40
N ARG A 192 -3.70 -6.38 13.04
CA ARG A 192 -3.23 -5.16 12.36
C ARG A 192 -1.88 -5.36 11.68
N LEU A 193 -1.03 -6.22 12.23
CA LEU A 193 0.26 -6.54 11.65
C LEU A 193 0.17 -7.94 11.04
N ARG A 194 0.55 -8.03 9.77
CA ARG A 194 0.49 -9.25 8.96
C ARG A 194 1.86 -9.48 8.32
N TYR A 195 2.26 -10.73 8.25
CA TYR A 195 3.42 -11.10 7.45
C TYR A 195 2.97 -11.40 6.02
N ILE A 196 3.78 -10.97 5.06
CA ILE A 196 3.57 -11.22 3.63
C ILE A 196 4.86 -11.80 3.06
N PHE A 197 4.78 -12.92 2.34
CA PHE A 197 5.95 -13.51 1.70
C PHE A 197 6.34 -12.67 0.48
N THR A 198 7.60 -12.29 0.39
CA THR A 198 8.09 -11.26 -0.55
C THR A 198 9.26 -11.77 -1.41
N PRO A 199 9.08 -12.76 -2.30
CA PRO A 199 10.01 -12.95 -3.40
C PRO A 199 10.10 -11.65 -4.21
N ARG A 200 11.30 -11.06 -4.33
CA ARG A 200 11.42 -9.70 -4.88
C ARG A 200 10.78 -9.61 -6.26
N TYR A 201 11.28 -10.42 -7.18
CA TYR A 201 10.81 -10.60 -8.54
C TYR A 201 11.43 -11.89 -9.12
N ALA A 202 10.90 -12.42 -10.22
CA ALA A 202 11.29 -13.74 -10.70
C ALA A 202 12.78 -13.84 -11.10
N ALA A 203 13.39 -12.76 -11.58
CA ALA A 203 14.79 -12.81 -11.98
C ALA A 203 15.72 -13.07 -10.78
N SER A 204 15.38 -12.57 -9.58
CA SER A 204 16.19 -12.77 -8.37
C SER A 204 15.84 -14.01 -7.54
N CYS A 205 14.88 -14.82 -8.00
CA CYS A 205 14.39 -15.98 -7.25
C CYS A 205 14.48 -17.26 -8.09
N SER A 206 15.04 -18.32 -7.52
CA SER A 206 14.99 -19.65 -8.11
C SER A 206 13.55 -20.16 -8.16
N MET A 207 13.25 -21.06 -9.12
CA MET A 207 11.95 -21.73 -9.18
C MET A 207 11.66 -22.50 -7.88
N SER A 208 12.68 -23.13 -7.28
CA SER A 208 12.54 -23.86 -6.02
C SER A 208 12.12 -22.96 -4.86
N LEU A 209 12.73 -21.77 -4.73
CA LEU A 209 12.34 -20.79 -3.71
C LEU A 209 10.88 -20.35 -3.91
N MET A 210 10.52 -19.99 -5.13
CA MET A 210 9.16 -19.56 -5.46
C MET A 210 8.12 -20.67 -5.23
N GLN A 211 8.42 -21.91 -5.62
CA GLN A 211 7.56 -23.07 -5.35
C GLN A 211 7.33 -23.28 -3.85
N ARG A 212 8.40 -23.14 -3.06
CA ARG A 212 8.29 -23.26 -1.60
C ARG A 212 7.42 -22.17 -0.99
N VAL A 213 7.54 -20.94 -1.47
CA VAL A 213 6.64 -19.84 -1.07
C VAL A 213 5.20 -20.14 -1.47
N GLY A 214 4.95 -20.63 -2.68
CA GLY A 214 3.62 -21.03 -3.14
C GLY A 214 3.00 -22.14 -2.29
N GLU A 215 3.78 -23.16 -1.92
CA GLU A 215 3.36 -24.23 -0.99
C GLU A 215 2.95 -23.67 0.36
N ILE A 216 3.79 -22.82 0.96
CA ILE A 216 3.53 -22.20 2.26
C ILE A 216 2.27 -21.34 2.18
N ALA A 217 2.14 -20.48 1.18
CA ALA A 217 0.99 -19.59 1.01
C ALA A 217 -0.32 -20.38 0.88
N ARG A 218 -0.33 -21.48 0.12
CA ARG A 218 -1.50 -22.37 0.01
C ARG A 218 -1.82 -23.07 1.33
N ALA A 219 -0.80 -23.53 2.06
CA ALA A 219 -0.98 -24.28 3.31
C ALA A 219 -1.47 -23.39 4.46
N THR A 220 -1.02 -22.13 4.52
CA THR A 220 -1.29 -21.23 5.64
C THR A 220 -2.30 -20.13 5.34
N GLY A 221 -2.60 -19.87 4.07
CA GLY A 221 -3.39 -18.72 3.63
C GLY A 221 -2.65 -17.38 3.79
N ALA A 222 -1.31 -17.41 3.87
CA ALA A 222 -0.48 -16.21 3.92
C ALA A 222 -0.60 -15.38 2.64
N PHE A 223 -0.33 -14.08 2.77
CA PHE A 223 -0.23 -13.20 1.61
C PHE A 223 1.12 -13.39 0.90
N VAL A 224 1.14 -13.06 -0.39
CA VAL A 224 2.33 -13.01 -1.23
C VAL A 224 2.37 -11.66 -1.94
N GLN A 225 3.55 -11.06 -2.07
CA GLN A 225 3.77 -9.92 -2.96
C GLN A 225 5.01 -10.13 -3.84
N SER A 226 4.96 -9.64 -5.08
CA SER A 226 6.12 -9.58 -5.97
C SER A 226 5.97 -8.45 -7.02
N HIS A 227 6.97 -8.28 -7.89
CA HIS A 227 6.88 -7.44 -9.09
C HIS A 227 6.52 -8.30 -10.31
N LEU A 228 5.80 -7.71 -11.27
CA LEU A 228 5.41 -8.40 -12.49
C LEU A 228 5.35 -7.45 -13.69
N ALA A 229 6.12 -7.79 -14.73
CA ALA A 229 6.08 -7.14 -16.05
C ALA A 229 6.13 -5.61 -15.97
N GLU A 230 7.08 -5.08 -15.21
CA GLU A 230 7.27 -3.64 -15.06
C GLU A 230 7.99 -3.07 -16.28
N ASN A 231 9.11 -3.68 -16.67
CA ASN A 231 9.98 -3.19 -17.73
C ASN A 231 10.13 -4.21 -18.86
N ILE A 232 10.32 -3.75 -20.11
CA ILE A 232 10.49 -4.65 -21.26
C ILE A 232 11.75 -5.50 -21.11
N ASP A 233 12.87 -4.90 -20.73
CA ASP A 233 14.14 -5.62 -20.54
C ASP A 233 14.04 -6.62 -19.38
N GLU A 234 13.24 -6.31 -18.36
CA GLU A 234 12.93 -7.24 -17.26
C GLU A 234 12.11 -8.45 -17.76
N VAL A 235 11.08 -8.21 -18.58
CA VAL A 235 10.26 -9.28 -19.18
C VAL A 235 11.11 -10.20 -20.06
N GLU A 236 11.98 -9.62 -20.89
CA GLU A 236 12.91 -10.38 -21.74
C GLU A 236 13.89 -11.20 -20.90
N TRP A 237 14.48 -10.62 -19.86
CA TRP A 237 15.42 -11.32 -18.99
C TRP A 237 14.76 -12.48 -18.22
N VAL A 238 13.51 -12.30 -17.76
CA VAL A 238 12.75 -13.40 -17.14
C VAL A 238 12.48 -14.52 -18.14
N HIS A 239 12.19 -14.20 -19.40
CA HIS A 239 12.03 -15.22 -20.44
C HIS A 239 13.31 -16.04 -20.66
N GLU A 240 14.48 -15.40 -20.66
CA GLU A 240 15.78 -16.08 -20.75
C GLU A 240 16.08 -16.97 -19.54
N LEU A 241 15.76 -16.50 -18.33
CA LEU A 241 16.04 -17.21 -17.08
C LEU A 241 15.11 -18.40 -16.81
N PHE A 242 13.94 -18.45 -17.45
CA PHE A 242 12.96 -19.52 -17.29
C PHE A 242 12.53 -20.07 -18.65
N PRO A 243 13.46 -20.71 -19.40
CA PRO A 243 13.15 -21.26 -20.71
C PRO A 243 12.02 -22.29 -20.60
N GLY A 244 11.05 -22.20 -21.51
CA GLY A 244 9.89 -23.10 -21.54
C GLY A 244 8.69 -22.64 -20.70
N LYS A 245 8.79 -21.51 -19.98
CA LYS A 245 7.61 -20.86 -19.38
C LYS A 245 6.90 -19.99 -20.42
N ALA A 246 5.58 -20.02 -20.39
CA ALA A 246 4.75 -19.36 -21.40
C ALA A 246 4.85 -17.82 -21.36
N SER A 247 5.08 -17.26 -20.18
CA SER A 247 5.19 -15.81 -19.93
C SER A 247 5.77 -15.54 -18.55
N TYR A 248 5.96 -14.26 -18.19
CA TYR A 248 6.38 -13.87 -16.84
C TYR A 248 5.35 -14.32 -15.80
N ALA A 249 4.06 -14.01 -16.00
CA ALA A 249 3.02 -14.44 -15.03
C ALA A 249 2.97 -15.98 -14.88
N ALA A 250 3.22 -16.74 -15.95
CA ALA A 250 3.26 -18.20 -15.89
C ALA A 250 4.41 -18.74 -15.02
N VAL A 251 5.51 -18.00 -14.85
CA VAL A 251 6.58 -18.37 -13.90
C VAL A 251 6.02 -18.45 -12.49
N TYR A 252 5.24 -17.45 -12.07
CA TYR A 252 4.63 -17.43 -10.75
C TYR A 252 3.45 -18.41 -10.63
N ASP A 253 2.68 -18.63 -11.70
CA ASP A 253 1.57 -19.61 -11.69
C ASP A 253 2.10 -21.04 -11.54
N ASP A 254 3.16 -21.40 -12.26
CA ASP A 254 3.79 -22.71 -12.17
C ASP A 254 4.49 -22.93 -10.82
N ALA A 255 4.94 -21.86 -10.17
CA ALA A 255 5.38 -21.90 -8.78
C ALA A 255 4.21 -22.01 -7.78
N GLY A 256 2.97 -21.82 -8.25
CA GLY A 256 1.76 -21.81 -7.45
C GLY A 256 1.68 -20.64 -6.47
N MET A 257 2.30 -19.51 -6.83
CA MET A 257 2.26 -18.25 -6.07
C MET A 257 1.05 -17.39 -6.42
N LEU A 258 0.41 -17.58 -7.57
CA LEU A 258 -0.73 -16.77 -7.98
C LEU A 258 -2.02 -17.22 -7.29
N GLY A 259 -2.72 -16.27 -6.69
CA GLY A 259 -3.96 -16.52 -5.98
C GLY A 259 -4.63 -15.24 -5.44
N PRO A 260 -5.74 -15.37 -4.71
CA PRO A 260 -6.53 -14.22 -4.24
C PRO A 260 -5.84 -13.36 -3.16
N ARG A 261 -4.75 -13.86 -2.56
CA ARG A 261 -3.92 -13.15 -1.57
C ARG A 261 -2.55 -12.76 -2.13
N THR A 262 -2.43 -12.70 -3.46
CA THR A 262 -1.20 -12.35 -4.16
C THR A 262 -1.32 -10.93 -4.72
N LEU A 263 -0.38 -10.06 -4.37
CA LEU A 263 -0.27 -8.70 -4.89
C LEU A 263 0.91 -8.62 -5.86
N MET A 264 0.64 -8.18 -7.10
CA MET A 264 1.66 -7.97 -8.13
C MET A 264 1.78 -6.48 -8.45
N ALA A 265 2.97 -5.93 -8.28
CA ALA A 265 3.23 -4.53 -8.61
C ALA A 265 3.39 -4.32 -10.12
N HIS A 266 3.03 -3.12 -10.58
CA HIS A 266 3.20 -2.59 -11.94
C HIS A 266 2.29 -3.18 -13.01
N CYS A 267 2.48 -4.44 -13.40
CA CYS A 267 1.65 -5.14 -14.40
C CYS A 267 1.47 -4.35 -15.71
N ILE A 268 2.55 -3.77 -16.23
CA ILE A 268 2.52 -2.86 -17.39
C ILE A 268 2.49 -3.65 -18.70
N HIS A 269 3.47 -4.54 -18.88
CA HIS A 269 3.72 -5.25 -20.14
C HIS A 269 3.10 -6.65 -20.16
N LEU A 270 1.83 -6.74 -19.77
CA LEU A 270 1.09 -8.00 -19.79
C LEU A 270 0.54 -8.30 -21.18
N SER A 271 0.70 -9.55 -21.62
CA SER A 271 -0.07 -10.08 -22.75
C SER A 271 -1.55 -10.31 -22.37
N ALA A 272 -2.43 -10.45 -23.38
CA ALA A 272 -3.84 -10.76 -23.13
C ALA A 272 -4.04 -12.05 -22.31
N LYS A 273 -3.25 -13.09 -22.59
CA LYS A 273 -3.31 -14.36 -21.84
C LYS A 273 -2.86 -14.19 -20.39
N GLU A 274 -1.92 -13.30 -20.12
CA GLU A 274 -1.52 -13.01 -18.75
C GLU A 274 -2.59 -12.25 -17.99
N ILE A 275 -3.28 -11.31 -18.64
CA ILE A 275 -4.44 -10.63 -18.04
C ILE A 275 -5.53 -11.66 -17.68
N ASP A 276 -5.85 -12.57 -18.59
CA ASP A 276 -6.83 -13.65 -18.33
C ASP A 276 -6.39 -14.54 -17.15
N LEU A 277 -5.11 -14.92 -17.11
CA LEU A 277 -4.54 -15.73 -16.03
C LEU A 277 -4.62 -15.02 -14.67
N LEU A 278 -4.23 -13.74 -14.60
CA LEU A 278 -4.31 -12.96 -13.36
C LEU A 278 -5.76 -12.82 -12.87
N ALA A 279 -6.71 -12.63 -13.79
CA ALA A 279 -8.13 -12.58 -13.47
C ALA A 279 -8.64 -13.94 -12.94
N GLU A 280 -8.30 -15.05 -13.61
CA GLU A 280 -8.67 -16.42 -13.19
C GLU A 280 -8.15 -16.75 -11.79
N ARG A 281 -6.90 -16.33 -11.48
CA ARG A 281 -6.28 -16.52 -10.17
C ARG A 281 -6.70 -15.49 -9.13
N ALA A 282 -7.53 -14.51 -9.50
CA ALA A 282 -8.00 -13.41 -8.67
C ALA A 282 -6.87 -12.56 -8.04
N VAL A 283 -5.74 -12.45 -8.75
CA VAL A 283 -4.55 -11.67 -8.33
C VAL A 283 -4.92 -10.20 -8.16
N LYS A 284 -4.26 -9.53 -7.21
CA LYS A 284 -4.39 -8.09 -6.96
C LYS A 284 -3.24 -7.36 -7.61
N VAL A 285 -3.50 -6.18 -8.17
CA VAL A 285 -2.49 -5.36 -8.84
C VAL A 285 -2.28 -4.05 -8.09
N ALA A 286 -1.03 -3.76 -7.73
CA ALA A 286 -0.63 -2.46 -7.22
C ALA A 286 -0.16 -1.58 -8.40
N PHE A 287 -0.93 -0.53 -8.69
CA PHE A 287 -0.61 0.46 -9.70
C PHE A 287 0.28 1.55 -9.11
N CYS A 288 1.52 1.64 -9.61
CA CYS A 288 2.56 2.55 -9.15
C CYS A 288 2.83 3.66 -10.19
N PRO A 289 1.88 4.57 -10.45
CA PRO A 289 1.90 5.46 -11.62
C PRO A 289 3.11 6.40 -11.65
N TYR A 290 3.56 6.91 -10.51
CA TYR A 290 4.71 7.81 -10.47
C TYR A 290 5.98 7.06 -10.87
N SER A 291 6.25 5.93 -10.23
CA SER A 291 7.44 5.10 -10.52
C SER A 291 7.46 4.66 -11.99
N ASN A 292 6.33 4.17 -12.50
CA ASN A 292 6.18 3.77 -13.90
C ASN A 292 6.62 4.88 -14.89
N ARG A 293 6.26 6.13 -14.60
CA ARG A 293 6.69 7.29 -15.40
C ARG A 293 8.15 7.64 -15.16
N ALA A 294 8.60 7.69 -13.91
CA ALA A 294 9.94 8.13 -13.53
C ALA A 294 11.04 7.21 -14.08
N LEU A 295 10.80 5.90 -14.07
CA LEU A 295 11.71 4.87 -14.58
C LEU A 295 11.52 4.58 -16.07
N HIS A 296 10.61 5.30 -16.75
CA HIS A 296 10.24 5.08 -18.15
C HIS A 296 9.78 3.64 -18.43
N SER A 297 9.17 2.99 -17.43
CA SER A 297 8.69 1.61 -17.52
C SER A 297 7.49 1.49 -18.46
N GLY A 298 6.60 2.48 -18.49
CA GLY A 298 5.46 2.53 -19.41
C GLY A 298 4.17 2.98 -18.72
N THR A 299 3.03 2.74 -19.37
CA THR A 299 1.70 3.04 -18.81
C THR A 299 0.92 1.74 -18.64
N MET A 300 0.53 1.44 -17.40
CA MET A 300 -0.29 0.26 -17.10
C MET A 300 -1.61 0.34 -17.90
N PRO A 301 -2.04 -0.73 -18.59
CA PRO A 301 -3.26 -0.74 -19.40
C PRO A 301 -4.53 -0.82 -18.51
N TYR A 302 -4.71 0.18 -17.64
CA TYR A 302 -5.70 0.23 -16.56
C TYR A 302 -7.11 -0.22 -16.98
N ARG A 303 -7.64 0.33 -18.08
CA ARG A 303 -9.00 -0.01 -18.54
C ARG A 303 -9.14 -1.49 -18.88
N LYS A 304 -8.14 -2.09 -19.55
CA LYS A 304 -8.16 -3.52 -19.91
C LYS A 304 -8.13 -4.41 -18.67
N LEU A 305 -7.28 -4.10 -17.70
CA LEU A 305 -7.19 -4.88 -16.45
C LEU A 305 -8.50 -4.76 -15.65
N ARG A 306 -9.07 -3.54 -15.57
CA ARG A 306 -10.35 -3.31 -14.90
C ARG A 306 -11.51 -4.04 -15.59
N GLU A 307 -11.57 -4.01 -16.92
CA GLU A 307 -12.57 -4.74 -17.72
C GLU A 307 -12.45 -6.27 -17.56
N ALA A 308 -11.23 -6.78 -17.33
CA ALA A 308 -10.99 -8.18 -16.99
C ALA A 308 -11.36 -8.54 -15.53
N GLY A 309 -11.83 -7.58 -14.73
CA GLY A 309 -12.23 -7.82 -13.33
C GLY A 309 -11.05 -7.89 -12.35
N ILE A 310 -9.84 -7.50 -12.77
CA ILE A 310 -8.68 -7.49 -11.88
C ILE A 310 -8.85 -6.39 -10.83
N SER A 311 -8.60 -6.72 -9.57
CA SER A 311 -8.63 -5.76 -8.47
C SER A 311 -7.36 -4.91 -8.51
N ILE A 312 -7.52 -3.60 -8.66
CA ILE A 312 -6.41 -2.64 -8.76
C ILE A 312 -6.47 -1.69 -7.57
N SER A 313 -5.32 -1.38 -6.99
CA SER A 313 -5.13 -0.37 -5.94
C SER A 313 -3.88 0.46 -6.22
N LEU A 314 -3.68 1.58 -5.52
CA LEU A 314 -2.48 2.41 -5.71
C LEU A 314 -1.31 1.95 -4.82
N GLY A 315 -0.10 2.10 -5.34
CA GLY A 315 1.15 1.93 -4.62
C GLY A 315 2.06 3.16 -4.81
N THR A 316 2.85 3.53 -3.81
CA THR A 316 3.80 4.64 -3.96
C THR A 316 5.06 4.22 -4.69
N ASP A 317 5.55 3.00 -4.43
CA ASP A 317 6.79 2.47 -4.97
C ASP A 317 7.99 3.42 -4.80
N ILE A 318 8.19 3.92 -3.58
CA ILE A 318 9.48 4.56 -3.28
C ILE A 318 10.58 3.50 -3.37
N ALA A 319 11.77 3.79 -3.87
CA ALA A 319 12.27 5.11 -4.29
C ALA A 319 12.07 5.45 -5.78
N GLY A 320 11.46 4.56 -6.57
CA GLY A 320 11.06 4.86 -7.95
C GLY A 320 10.16 6.09 -8.05
N ALA A 321 9.35 6.33 -7.01
CA ALA A 321 8.75 7.62 -6.70
C ALA A 321 9.56 8.41 -5.65
N PRO A 322 9.66 9.75 -5.79
CA PRO A 322 10.36 10.63 -4.84
C PRO A 322 9.53 10.97 -3.60
N THR A 323 8.40 10.28 -3.37
CA THR A 323 7.34 10.74 -2.48
C THR A 323 6.49 9.59 -1.95
N LEU A 324 6.13 9.67 -0.68
CA LEU A 324 5.13 8.81 -0.02
C LEU A 324 3.69 9.32 -0.17
N SER A 325 3.49 10.46 -0.86
CA SER A 325 2.19 11.11 -0.92
C SER A 325 1.23 10.40 -1.87
N MET A 326 0.15 9.83 -1.34
CA MET A 326 -0.90 9.20 -2.15
C MET A 326 -1.65 10.20 -3.04
N PHE A 327 -1.71 11.49 -2.66
CA PHE A 327 -2.22 12.54 -3.55
C PHE A 327 -1.40 12.67 -4.83
N GLU A 328 -0.08 12.49 -4.74
CA GLU A 328 0.79 12.52 -5.91
C GLU A 328 0.58 11.28 -6.78
N GLN A 329 0.39 10.11 -6.16
CA GLN A 329 0.03 8.90 -6.89
C GLN A 329 -1.34 9.02 -7.59
N MET A 330 -2.34 9.58 -6.92
CA MET A 330 -3.64 9.88 -7.52
C MET A 330 -3.50 10.79 -8.74
N ARG A 331 -2.72 11.87 -8.62
CA ARG A 331 -2.47 12.81 -9.72
C ARG A 331 -1.82 12.13 -10.92
N GLU A 332 -0.82 11.29 -10.68
CA GLU A 332 -0.14 10.56 -11.75
C GLU A 332 -1.05 9.49 -12.37
N ALA A 333 -1.89 8.82 -11.58
CA ALA A 333 -2.89 7.88 -12.08
C ALA A 333 -3.91 8.56 -13.02
N ILE A 334 -4.42 9.73 -12.63
CA ILE A 334 -5.34 10.55 -13.43
C ILE A 334 -4.68 10.93 -14.75
N ARG A 335 -3.43 11.43 -14.71
CA ARG A 335 -2.68 11.81 -15.92
C ARG A 335 -2.43 10.64 -16.85
N ALA A 336 -2.04 9.48 -16.32
CA ALA A 336 -1.66 8.32 -17.10
C ALA A 336 -2.85 7.63 -17.77
N THR A 337 -4.04 7.68 -17.17
CA THR A 337 -5.19 6.84 -17.58
C THR A 337 -6.42 7.62 -18.01
N GLY A 338 -6.51 8.90 -17.64
CA GLY A 338 -7.70 9.73 -17.76
C GLY A 338 -8.81 9.36 -16.78
N MET A 339 -8.51 8.62 -15.70
CA MET A 339 -9.48 8.32 -14.64
C MET A 339 -9.94 9.58 -13.90
N THR A 340 -11.10 9.52 -13.26
CA THR A 340 -11.62 10.64 -12.47
C THR A 340 -10.89 10.76 -11.12
N PRO A 341 -10.89 11.94 -10.48
CA PRO A 341 -10.38 12.06 -9.11
C PRO A 341 -11.14 11.20 -8.08
N ALA A 342 -12.43 10.94 -8.28
CA ALA A 342 -13.20 10.00 -7.44
C ALA A 342 -12.64 8.57 -7.56
N GLU A 343 -12.32 8.14 -8.78
CA GLU A 343 -11.73 6.83 -9.06
C GLU A 343 -10.34 6.72 -8.46
N ALA A 344 -9.50 7.74 -8.61
CA ALA A 344 -8.19 7.77 -7.97
C ALA A 344 -8.29 7.70 -6.43
N LEU A 345 -9.26 8.40 -5.82
CA LEU A 345 -9.48 8.34 -4.36
C LEU A 345 -9.96 6.94 -3.94
N TYR A 346 -10.85 6.33 -4.70
CA TYR A 346 -11.31 4.95 -4.47
C TYR A 346 -10.12 3.97 -4.50
N LEU A 347 -9.21 4.10 -5.48
CA LEU A 347 -8.01 3.26 -5.58
C LEU A 347 -7.02 3.48 -4.43
N ALA A 348 -6.94 4.71 -3.90
CA ALA A 348 -6.09 5.08 -2.76
C ALA A 348 -6.66 4.65 -1.39
N THR A 349 -7.91 4.21 -1.33
CA THR A 349 -8.62 3.92 -0.07
C THR A 349 -9.31 2.55 -0.13
N LEU A 350 -10.59 2.52 -0.55
CA LEU A 350 -11.45 1.35 -0.48
C LEU A 350 -10.97 0.20 -1.37
N ALA A 351 -10.38 0.46 -2.53
CA ALA A 351 -9.84 -0.60 -3.39
C ALA A 351 -8.62 -1.28 -2.76
N GLY A 352 -7.71 -0.51 -2.16
CA GLY A 352 -6.57 -1.05 -1.42
C GLY A 352 -7.02 -1.86 -0.21
N ALA A 353 -8.01 -1.37 0.53
CA ALA A 353 -8.63 -2.14 1.62
C ALA A 353 -9.23 -3.46 1.11
N ALA A 354 -9.95 -3.44 -0.02
CA ALA A 354 -10.53 -4.64 -0.62
C ALA A 354 -9.46 -5.63 -1.10
N ALA A 355 -8.37 -5.16 -1.70
CA ALA A 355 -7.24 -5.99 -2.14
C ALA A 355 -6.62 -6.79 -0.98
N LEU A 356 -6.68 -6.24 0.24
CA LEU A 356 -6.16 -6.86 1.46
C LEU A 356 -7.22 -7.65 2.25
N GLY A 357 -8.47 -7.74 1.75
CA GLY A 357 -9.57 -8.37 2.48
C GLY A 357 -10.02 -7.60 3.72
N LEU A 358 -9.87 -6.26 3.68
CA LEU A 358 -10.14 -5.34 4.78
C LEU A 358 -11.27 -4.34 4.46
N SER A 359 -12.04 -4.57 3.39
CA SER A 359 -13.15 -3.69 3.00
C SER A 359 -14.26 -3.61 4.06
N ASP A 360 -14.34 -4.55 4.99
CA ASP A 360 -15.30 -4.50 6.12
C ASP A 360 -14.71 -3.80 7.35
N ARG A 361 -13.43 -3.39 7.30
CA ARG A 361 -12.70 -2.82 8.43
C ARG A 361 -12.25 -1.38 8.21
N ILE A 362 -11.83 -1.02 7.00
CA ILE A 362 -11.28 0.31 6.68
C ILE A 362 -11.70 0.75 5.26
N GLY A 363 -11.16 1.87 4.79
CA GLY A 363 -11.25 2.33 3.40
C GLY A 363 -12.44 3.25 3.10
N ASN A 364 -13.43 3.32 4.00
CA ASN A 364 -14.52 4.29 3.95
C ASN A 364 -15.17 4.47 5.34
N PHE A 365 -16.21 5.29 5.45
CA PHE A 365 -16.86 5.68 6.70
C PHE A 365 -18.15 4.91 7.04
N VAL A 366 -18.29 3.68 6.56
CA VAL A 366 -19.42 2.81 6.97
C VAL A 366 -19.34 2.52 8.48
N PRO A 367 -20.46 2.63 9.24
CA PRO A 367 -20.49 2.33 10.66
C PRO A 367 -19.92 0.94 11.00
N GLY A 368 -19.18 0.85 12.11
CA GLY A 368 -18.52 -0.35 12.60
C GLY A 368 -17.06 -0.52 12.12
N LYS A 369 -16.62 0.25 11.12
CA LYS A 369 -15.23 0.27 10.65
C LYS A 369 -14.28 0.95 11.65
N ASP A 370 -13.01 0.59 11.57
CA ASP A 370 -11.93 1.24 12.33
C ASP A 370 -11.82 2.71 11.86
N ALA A 371 -11.72 3.64 12.80
CA ALA A 371 -11.72 5.07 12.48
C ALA A 371 -10.32 5.57 12.04
N ASP A 372 -9.87 5.09 10.89
CA ASP A 372 -8.63 5.50 10.22
C ASP A 372 -8.95 6.59 9.19
N PHE A 373 -8.49 7.83 9.42
CA PHE A 373 -8.83 8.97 8.58
C PHE A 373 -7.77 10.08 8.62
N LEU A 374 -7.82 10.97 7.64
CA LEU A 374 -7.02 12.18 7.61
C LEU A 374 -7.92 13.40 7.43
N ALA A 375 -7.48 14.53 7.95
CA ALA A 375 -8.05 15.84 7.68
C ALA A 375 -7.08 16.64 6.80
N VAL A 376 -7.58 17.16 5.69
CA VAL A 376 -6.79 17.86 4.67
C VAL A 376 -7.12 19.34 4.74
N ALA A 377 -6.12 20.20 5.00
CA ALA A 377 -6.28 21.65 4.98
C ALA A 377 -6.23 22.18 3.54
N VAL A 378 -7.42 22.38 2.96
CA VAL A 378 -7.61 23.03 1.67
C VAL A 378 -8.77 24.00 1.78
N LYS A 379 -8.71 25.10 1.00
CA LYS A 379 -9.84 26.04 0.94
C LYS A 379 -11.12 25.27 0.58
N PRO A 380 -12.19 25.36 1.41
CA PRO A 380 -13.47 24.72 1.12
C PRO A 380 -13.96 25.09 -0.29
N ARG A 381 -14.51 24.10 -0.99
CA ARG A 381 -15.02 24.23 -2.36
C ARG A 381 -16.55 24.16 -2.36
N ALA A 382 -17.19 24.72 -3.38
CA ALA A 382 -18.66 24.80 -3.42
C ALA A 382 -19.33 23.46 -3.77
N THR A 383 -18.58 22.52 -4.36
CA THR A 383 -19.11 21.22 -4.80
C THR A 383 -18.15 20.06 -4.52
N ALA A 384 -18.70 18.84 -4.50
CA ALA A 384 -17.94 17.60 -4.41
C ALA A 384 -16.91 17.46 -5.54
N GLU A 385 -17.26 17.85 -6.77
CA GLU A 385 -16.40 17.75 -7.95
C GLU A 385 -15.16 18.66 -7.82
N GLU A 386 -15.35 19.90 -7.37
CA GLU A 386 -14.26 20.84 -7.13
C GLU A 386 -13.35 20.39 -5.98
N ALA A 387 -13.94 19.84 -4.91
CA ALA A 387 -13.21 19.28 -3.78
C ALA A 387 -12.33 18.10 -4.22
N LEU A 388 -12.92 17.13 -4.92
CA LEU A 388 -12.21 15.97 -5.47
C LEU A 388 -11.12 16.37 -6.46
N SER A 389 -11.38 17.35 -7.33
CA SER A 389 -10.38 17.88 -8.25
C SER A 389 -9.22 18.54 -7.50
N THR A 390 -9.51 19.28 -6.43
CA THR A 390 -8.48 19.88 -5.57
C THR A 390 -7.62 18.80 -4.90
N LEU A 391 -8.24 17.74 -4.37
CA LEU A 391 -7.55 16.61 -3.78
C LEU A 391 -6.66 15.88 -4.79
N GLY A 392 -7.22 15.52 -5.95
CA GLY A 392 -6.51 14.73 -6.95
C GLY A 392 -5.49 15.49 -7.79
N LEU A 393 -5.63 16.82 -7.95
CA LEU A 393 -4.80 17.60 -8.88
C LEU A 393 -3.91 18.64 -8.21
N HIS A 394 -4.23 19.07 -6.98
CA HIS A 394 -3.47 20.10 -6.28
C HIS A 394 -2.80 19.62 -4.99
N CYS A 395 -3.42 18.70 -4.25
CA CYS A 395 -2.87 18.28 -2.96
C CYS A 395 -1.53 17.54 -3.07
N ASN A 396 -0.77 17.61 -1.99
CA ASN A 396 0.43 16.83 -1.70
C ASN A 396 0.52 16.67 -0.17
N LYS A 397 1.66 16.22 0.36
CA LYS A 397 1.82 16.03 1.81
C LYS A 397 1.49 17.27 2.65
N ASN A 398 1.77 18.48 2.15
CA ASN A 398 1.54 19.72 2.89
C ASN A 398 0.05 20.06 3.05
N CYS A 399 -0.82 19.34 2.34
CA CYS A 399 -2.26 19.45 2.53
C CYS A 399 -2.74 18.59 3.70
N VAL A 400 -1.99 17.55 4.10
CA VAL A 400 -2.34 16.72 5.26
C VAL A 400 -2.13 17.55 6.52
N ALA A 401 -3.23 17.84 7.22
CA ALA A 401 -3.20 18.64 8.44
C ALA A 401 -3.23 17.76 9.69
N GLU A 402 -4.03 16.68 9.67
CA GLU A 402 -4.10 15.75 10.78
C GLU A 402 -4.31 14.32 10.27
N VAL A 403 -3.79 13.34 10.99
CA VAL A 403 -4.00 11.92 10.68
C VAL A 403 -4.38 11.17 11.95
N TYR A 404 -5.41 10.35 11.82
CA TYR A 404 -6.01 9.58 12.89
C TYR A 404 -5.97 8.10 12.55
N VAL A 405 -5.56 7.30 13.53
CA VAL A 405 -5.62 5.83 13.47
C VAL A 405 -6.48 5.35 14.62
N ARG A 406 -7.56 4.63 14.30
CA ARG A 406 -8.56 4.16 15.27
C ARG A 406 -9.09 5.31 16.15
N GLY A 407 -9.30 6.47 15.52
CA GLY A 407 -9.76 7.70 16.14
C GLY A 407 -8.70 8.43 16.97
N ASN A 408 -7.48 7.92 17.11
CA ASN A 408 -6.40 8.57 17.87
C ASN A 408 -5.55 9.44 16.95
N LEU A 409 -5.29 10.67 17.36
CA LEU A 409 -4.46 11.62 16.61
C LEU A 409 -3.00 11.14 16.60
N MET A 410 -2.45 10.91 15.41
CA MET A 410 -1.08 10.42 15.19
C MET A 410 -0.15 11.46 14.56
N TYR A 411 -0.71 12.45 13.85
CA TYR A 411 0.01 13.54 13.20
C TYR A 411 -0.83 14.81 13.21
N PHE A 412 -0.21 15.98 13.39
CA PHE A 412 -0.84 17.29 13.40
C PHE A 412 0.14 18.43 13.05
#